data_AF-A0A6A1TVM3-F1
#
_entry.id   AF-A0A6A1TVM3-F1
#
_cell.length_a   1.000
_cell.length_b   1.000
_cell.length_c   1.000
_cell.angle_alpha   90.00
_cell.angle_beta   90.00
_cell.angle_gamma   90.00
#
_symmetry.space_group_name_H-M   'P 1'
#
loop_
_entity.id
_entity.type
_entity.pdbx_description
1 polymer ?
#
loop_
_entity_poly.entity_id
_entity_poly.type
_entity_poly.pdbx_seq_one_letter_code
_entity_poly.pdbx_strand_id
1 'polypeptide(L)'
;MQDRLKIYRLVPTAAPHDPNWQNSPPHGEVVVRAKTAGDARLVASQAELDFMEIDASPSEGNSTEMASAFRSDKLYTVIEDSSGRFAPNGPRCVIGGRVRTDNLISTQL
;
A
#
# COMPACT_ATOMS: atom_id res chain seq x y z
N MET A 1 26.53 1.48 -4.83
CA MET A 1 25.95 1.35 -3.47
C MET A 1 24.97 0.19 -3.54
N GLN A 2 25.29 -0.95 -2.91
CA GLN A 2 24.39 -2.11 -2.88
C GLN A 2 23.25 -1.74 -1.93
N ASP A 3 22.14 -1.24 -2.48
CA ASP A 3 21.01 -0.77 -1.68
C ASP A 3 20.28 -2.01 -1.13
N ARG A 4 20.73 -2.48 0.05
CA ARG A 4 20.13 -3.64 0.71
C ARG A 4 18.71 -3.27 1.08
N LEU A 5 17.76 -4.09 0.62
CA LEU A 5 16.38 -3.95 1.03
C LEU A 5 16.25 -4.19 2.53
N LYS A 6 15.34 -3.43 3.13
CA LYS A 6 14.93 -3.55 4.52
C LYS A 6 13.45 -3.85 4.58
N ILE A 7 12.99 -4.19 5.79
CA ILE A 7 11.58 -4.44 6.06
C ILE A 7 10.99 -3.17 6.65
N TYR A 8 9.85 -2.75 6.09
CA TYR A 8 9.08 -1.64 6.60
C TYR A 8 7.64 -2.06 6.82
N ARG A 9 7.01 -1.50 7.84
CA ARG A 9 5.61 -1.67 8.18
C ARG A 9 4.90 -0.35 7.99
N LEU A 10 3.83 -0.36 7.22
CA LEU A 10 2.92 0.77 7.12
C LEU A 10 1.75 0.49 8.05
N VAL A 11 1.61 1.31 9.08
CA VAL A 11 0.61 1.15 10.13
C VAL A 11 -0.38 2.32 10.05
N PRO A 12 -1.69 2.06 10.03
CA PRO A 12 -2.67 3.14 10.07
C PRO A 12 -2.55 3.88 11.39
N THR A 13 -2.40 5.20 11.33
CA THR A 13 -2.31 6.09 12.49
C THR A 13 -3.58 6.90 12.70
N ALA A 14 -4.35 7.12 11.63
CA ALA A 14 -5.64 7.80 11.73
C ALA A 14 -6.73 6.85 12.25
N ALA A 15 -7.68 7.40 13.01
CA ALA A 15 -8.81 6.66 13.55
C ALA A 15 -9.70 6.10 12.41
N PRO A 16 -10.38 4.96 12.56
CA PRO A 16 -11.12 4.32 11.44
C PRO A 16 -12.23 5.19 10.82
N HIS A 17 -12.76 6.15 11.57
CA HIS A 17 -13.75 7.15 11.14
C HIS A 17 -13.16 8.52 10.77
N ASP A 18 -11.83 8.62 10.63
CA ASP A 18 -11.17 9.89 10.28
C ASP A 18 -11.60 10.37 8.88
N PRO A 19 -11.96 11.65 8.70
CA PRO A 19 -12.42 12.17 7.41
C PRO A 19 -11.36 12.09 6.31
N ASN A 20 -10.07 12.01 6.65
CA ASN A 20 -9.01 11.84 5.66
C ASN A 20 -9.07 10.49 4.94
N TRP A 21 -9.83 9.49 5.45
CA TRP A 21 -10.07 8.22 4.78
C TRP A 21 -11.12 8.28 3.66
N GLN A 22 -11.89 9.36 3.54
CA GLN A 22 -13.09 9.42 2.67
C GLN A 22 -12.87 8.94 1.23
N ASN A 23 -11.67 9.12 0.67
CA ASN A 23 -11.32 8.71 -0.69
C ASN A 23 -10.36 7.51 -0.75
N SER A 24 -9.99 6.94 0.39
CA SER A 24 -9.05 5.81 0.47
C SER A 24 -9.29 5.06 1.78
N PRO A 25 -10.18 4.07 1.83
CA PRO A 25 -10.51 3.36 3.07
C PRO A 25 -9.26 2.70 3.70
N PRO A 26 -9.23 2.49 5.03
CA PRO A 26 -8.07 1.91 5.70
C PRO A 26 -7.86 0.43 5.31
N HIS A 27 -6.67 0.12 4.77
CA HIS A 27 -6.25 -1.23 4.37
C HIS A 27 -5.52 -1.99 5.50
N GLY A 28 -5.62 -1.56 6.76
CA GLY A 28 -4.92 -2.19 7.89
C GLY A 28 -3.39 -2.07 7.78
N GLU A 29 -2.65 -2.85 8.58
CA GLU A 29 -1.18 -2.88 8.53
C GLU A 29 -0.68 -3.69 7.31
N VAL A 30 0.33 -3.15 6.61
CA VAL A 30 1.05 -3.84 5.54
C VAL A 30 2.55 -3.87 5.79
N VAL A 31 3.20 -4.96 5.37
CA VAL A 31 4.63 -5.19 5.51
C VAL A 31 5.25 -5.25 4.13
N VAL A 32 6.28 -4.45 3.89
CA VAL A 32 6.92 -4.31 2.59
C VAL A 32 8.43 -4.48 2.70
N ARG A 33 9.02 -4.98 1.62
CA ARG A 33 10.46 -5.02 1.42
C ARG A 33 10.85 -3.88 0.47
N ALA A 34 11.59 -2.90 0.99
CA ALA A 34 11.89 -1.66 0.28
C ALA A 34 13.27 -1.10 0.65
N LYS A 35 13.76 -0.12 -0.12
CA LYS A 35 15.06 0.54 0.11
C LYS A 35 15.00 1.53 1.27
N THR A 36 13.97 2.39 1.24
CA THR A 36 13.76 3.49 2.19
C THR A 36 12.30 3.56 2.61
N ALA A 37 11.98 4.37 3.63
CA ALA A 37 10.59 4.63 4.01
C ALA A 37 9.75 5.26 2.88
N GLY A 38 10.37 6.13 2.06
CA GLY A 38 9.71 6.68 0.87
C GLY A 38 9.45 5.61 -0.19
N ASP A 39 10.42 4.73 -0.42
CA ASP A 39 10.27 3.59 -1.32
C ASP A 39 9.20 2.60 -0.83
N ALA A 40 9.10 2.39 0.48
CA ALA A 40 8.09 1.54 1.12
C ALA A 40 6.66 2.02 0.81
N ARG A 41 6.42 3.33 0.85
CA ARG A 41 5.14 3.92 0.43
C ARG A 41 4.84 3.64 -1.03
N LEU A 42 5.85 3.79 -1.90
CA LEU A 42 5.68 3.50 -3.33
C LEU A 42 5.37 2.02 -3.58
N VAL A 43 6.07 1.09 -2.91
CA VAL A 43 5.78 -0.36 -3.00
C VAL A 43 4.36 -0.67 -2.58
N ALA A 44 3.93 -0.13 -1.43
CA ALA A 44 2.59 -0.36 -0.91
C ALA A 44 1.51 0.19 -1.86
N SER A 45 1.67 1.42 -2.36
CA SER A 45 0.75 2.01 -3.33
C SER A 45 0.70 1.27 -4.66
N GLN A 46 1.84 0.76 -5.15
CA GLN A 46 1.88 -0.03 -6.39
C GLN A 46 1.07 -1.32 -6.24
N ALA A 47 1.13 -1.97 -5.08
CA ALA A 47 0.35 -3.16 -4.81
C ALA A 47 -1.17 -2.91 -4.66
N GLU A 48 -1.61 -1.66 -4.45
CA GLU A 48 -3.03 -1.31 -4.57
C GLU A 48 -3.45 -1.13 -6.04
N LEU A 49 -2.59 -0.52 -6.86
CA LEU A 49 -2.89 -0.17 -8.26
C LEU A 49 -2.82 -1.36 -9.23
N ASP A 50 -1.91 -2.32 -9.00
CA ASP A 50 -1.74 -3.53 -9.84
C ASP A 50 -3.04 -4.36 -9.95
N PHE A 51 -4.03 -4.12 -9.08
CA PHE A 51 -5.33 -4.80 -9.09
C PHE A 51 -6.49 -3.95 -9.63
N MET A 52 -6.29 -2.66 -9.96
CA MET A 52 -7.32 -1.82 -10.59
C MET A 52 -7.19 -1.76 -12.13
N GLU A 53 -6.29 -2.53 -12.73
CA GLU A 53 -6.13 -2.63 -14.19
C GLU A 53 -7.19 -3.58 -14.82
N ILE A 54 -8.46 -3.37 -14.50
CA ILE A 54 -9.59 -3.96 -15.24
C ILE A 54 -10.38 -2.81 -15.88
N ASP A 55 -10.09 -2.57 -17.16
CA ASP A 55 -11.01 -1.99 -18.17
C ASP A 55 -11.50 -0.53 -17.97
N ALA A 56 -10.60 0.42 -17.69
CA ALA A 56 -10.95 1.84 -17.78
C ALA A 56 -10.77 2.37 -19.23
N SER A 57 -11.88 2.64 -19.91
CA SER A 57 -11.88 3.28 -21.24
C SER A 57 -11.20 4.67 -21.21
N PRO A 58 -10.48 5.08 -22.27
CA PRO A 58 -9.55 6.23 -22.24
C PRO A 58 -10.18 7.64 -22.18
N SER A 59 -11.44 7.76 -21.79
CA SER A 59 -12.18 9.02 -21.82
C SER A 59 -13.02 9.22 -20.56
N GLU A 60 -12.38 9.44 -19.41
CA GLU A 60 -12.99 10.21 -18.32
C GLU A 60 -11.89 10.91 -17.52
N GLY A 61 -12.15 12.18 -17.21
CA GLY A 61 -11.14 13.22 -17.00
C GLY A 61 -10.36 13.12 -15.70
N ASN A 62 -9.09 13.53 -15.75
CA ASN A 62 -8.29 14.07 -14.64
C ASN A 62 -8.61 13.54 -13.22
N SER A 63 -8.69 12.22 -13.02
CA SER A 63 -8.93 11.66 -11.69
C SER A 63 -7.70 11.86 -10.82
N THR A 64 -7.72 12.96 -10.07
CA THR A 64 -6.90 13.19 -8.87
C THR A 64 -7.39 12.31 -7.71
N GLU A 65 -8.27 11.35 -8.00
CA GLU A 65 -9.21 10.67 -7.09
C GLU A 65 -8.67 9.34 -6.55
N MET A 66 -7.47 8.92 -6.93
CA MET A 66 -6.83 7.69 -6.43
C MET A 66 -5.41 7.95 -5.90
N ALA A 67 -5.28 8.95 -5.03
CA ALA A 67 -4.09 9.04 -4.20
C ALA A 67 -4.15 7.95 -3.11
N SER A 68 -3.52 6.80 -3.37
CA SER A 68 -3.33 5.71 -2.41
C SER A 68 -3.12 6.19 -0.96
N ALA A 69 -3.88 5.63 -0.01
CA ALA A 69 -3.79 5.98 1.41
C ALA A 69 -2.37 5.82 1.96
N PHE A 70 -1.61 4.84 1.45
CA PHE A 70 -0.23 4.59 1.86
C PHE A 70 0.74 5.74 1.56
N ARG A 71 0.39 6.66 0.65
CA ARG A 71 1.19 7.87 0.39
C ARG A 71 0.98 8.96 1.44
N SER A 72 -0.12 8.91 2.19
CA SER A 72 -0.47 9.95 3.15
C SER A 72 0.13 9.69 4.53
N ASP A 73 1.05 10.57 4.95
CA ASP A 73 1.65 10.54 6.29
C ASP A 73 0.63 10.79 7.41
N LYS A 74 -0.50 11.43 7.09
CA LYS A 74 -1.64 11.64 8.01
C LYS A 74 -2.40 10.36 8.31
N LEU A 75 -2.40 9.41 7.36
CA LEU A 75 -3.15 8.17 7.44
C LEU A 75 -2.27 7.00 7.85
N TYR A 76 -1.03 6.96 7.34
CA TYR A 76 -0.09 5.86 7.52
C TYR A 76 1.29 6.34 7.97
N THR A 77 1.76 5.73 9.06
CA THR A 77 3.16 5.85 9.49
C THR A 77 3.98 4.69 8.93
N VAL A 78 5.26 4.94 8.62
CA VAL A 78 6.20 3.94 8.11
C VAL A 78 7.25 3.66 9.17
N ILE A 79 7.35 2.40 9.59
CA ILE A 79 8.25 1.96 10.66
C ILE A 79 9.19 0.91 10.07
N GLU A 80 10.50 1.07 10.23
CA GLU A 80 11.46 0.00 9.89
C GLU A 80 11.29 -1.16 10.88
N ASP A 81 11.04 -2.37 10.39
CA ASP A 81 10.95 -3.57 11.22
C ASP A 81 12.31 -4.26 11.26
N SER A 82 13.01 -4.10 12.38
CA SER A 82 14.29 -4.78 12.66
C SER A 82 14.11 -6.03 13.54
N SER A 83 12.87 -6.47 13.75
CA SER A 83 12.50 -7.58 14.66
C SER A 83 13.03 -8.95 14.20
N GLY A 84 13.49 -9.06 12.95
CA GLY A 84 13.95 -10.33 12.34
C GLY A 84 12.80 -11.28 11.95
N ARG A 85 11.55 -10.86 12.12
CA ARG A 85 10.36 -11.65 11.78
C ARG A 85 10.24 -11.93 10.28
N PHE A 86 10.79 -11.04 9.45
CA PHE A 86 10.74 -11.13 7.99
C PHE A 86 12.15 -11.09 7.41
N ALA A 87 12.41 -11.94 6.41
CA ALA A 87 13.70 -11.95 5.73
C ALA A 87 13.84 -10.73 4.80
N PRO A 88 14.91 -9.91 4.96
CA PRO A 88 15.20 -8.78 4.05
C PRO A 88 15.69 -9.25 2.67
N ASN A 89 15.89 -10.55 2.49
CA ASN A 89 16.34 -11.16 1.25
C ASN A 89 15.14 -11.39 0.33
N GLY A 90 15.26 -11.07 -0.96
CA GLY A 90 14.22 -11.30 -1.96
C GLY A 90 13.83 -10.03 -2.72
N PRO A 91 12.82 -10.09 -3.59
CA PRO A 91 12.40 -8.95 -4.40
C PRO A 91 11.76 -7.84 -3.57
N ARG A 92 11.81 -6.61 -4.10
CA ARG A 92 11.08 -5.43 -3.59
C ARG A 92 9.58 -5.64 -3.83
N CYS A 93 8.82 -5.94 -2.78
CA CYS A 93 7.39 -6.21 -2.85
C CYS A 93 6.70 -6.11 -1.48
N VAL A 94 5.38 -6.19 -1.46
CA VAL A 94 4.60 -6.45 -0.24
C VAL A 94 4.82 -7.91 0.16
N ILE A 95 5.13 -8.15 1.44
CA ILE A 95 5.46 -9.48 1.98
C ILE A 95 4.55 -9.91 3.14
N GLY A 96 3.63 -9.04 3.56
CA GLY A 96 2.68 -9.35 4.63
C GLY A 96 1.65 -8.25 4.84
N GLY A 97 0.62 -8.56 5.63
CA GLY A 97 -0.53 -7.67 5.88
C GLY A 97 -1.76 -8.04 5.05
N ARG A 98 -2.86 -7.33 5.28
CA ARG A 98 -4.13 -7.52 4.57
C ARG A 98 -4.49 -6.24 3.80
N VAL A 99 -3.99 -6.09 2.58
CA VAL A 99 -4.60 -5.10 1.67
C VAL A 99 -6.02 -5.58 1.38
N ARG A 100 -7.05 -4.93 1.93
CA ARG A 100 -8.45 -5.36 1.71
C ARG A 100 -8.76 -5.38 0.20
N THR A 101 -9.19 -6.54 -0.29
CA THR A 101 -9.60 -6.84 -1.68
C THR A 101 -11.12 -6.75 -1.88
N ASP A 102 -11.83 -6.09 -0.97
CA ASP A 102 -13.29 -6.09 -0.93
C ASP A 102 -13.86 -5.15 -2.01
N ASN A 103 -13.72 -5.53 -3.28
CA ASN A 103 -14.60 -5.05 -4.35
C ASN A 103 -14.61 -5.86 -5.66
N LEU A 104 -14.02 -7.05 -5.73
CA LEU A 104 -14.27 -7.95 -6.86
C LEU A 104 -15.33 -8.96 -6.47
N ILE A 105 -16.60 -8.65 -6.80
CA ILE A 105 -17.62 -9.67 -6.93
C ILE A 105 -17.15 -10.57 -8.08
N SER A 106 -16.52 -11.70 -7.75
CA SER A 106 -16.23 -12.76 -8.70
C SER A 106 -17.57 -13.36 -9.13
N THR A 107 -18.23 -12.74 -10.11
CA THR A 107 -19.25 -13.44 -10.88
C THR A 107 -18.50 -14.26 -11.93
N GLN A 108 -18.04 -15.43 -11.50
CA GLN A 108 -17.72 -16.50 -12.44
C GLN A 108 -19.07 -17.12 -12.81
N LEU A 109 -19.55 -16.83 -14.02
CA LEU A 109 -20.61 -17.58 -14.69
C LEU A 109 -20.01 -18.24 -15.93
#